data_AF-A0A7M1R4E1-F1
#
_entry.id   AF-A0A7M1R4E1-F1
#
_cell.length_a   1.000
_cell.length_b   1.000
_cell.length_c   1.000
_cell.angle_alpha   90.00
_cell.angle_beta   90.00
_cell.angle_gamma   90.00
#
_symmetry.space_group_name_H-M   'P 1'
#
loop_
_entity.id
_entity.type
_entity.pdbx_description
1 polymer ?
#
loop_
_entity_poly.entity_id
_entity_poly.type
_entity_poly.pdbx_seq_one_letter_code
_entity_poly.pdbx_strand_id
1 'polypeptide(L)'
;MTSLQAVAVPGIPALTSGDDVAAVISPHLNALSWPDGYVGMRGDDVVVLAGKILAKAQGRWHKVGEEPDGFRTRVSIPVALGLKAPDDVDQAAGEIRRGLAARFGGRPGVIISGSGRTGQPGRGVADVALGSAGLDVKTPTGESVIDAIAALAGVVMMSSPECPVVVVRGIPDVMTWED
;
A
#
# COMPACT_ATOMS: atom_id res chain seq x y z
N MET A 1 8.06 24.71 -9.61
CA MET A 1 8.94 23.53 -9.52
C MET A 1 8.08 22.38 -9.03
N THR A 2 8.06 21.26 -9.73
CA THR A 2 7.32 20.05 -9.31
C THR A 2 8.21 19.26 -8.36
N SER A 3 7.69 18.89 -7.18
CA SER A 3 8.40 18.07 -6.19
C SER A 3 7.60 16.82 -5.88
N LEU A 4 8.26 15.68 -5.87
CA LEU A 4 7.71 14.39 -5.44
C LEU A 4 8.31 14.02 -4.08
N GLN A 5 7.47 13.60 -3.14
CA GLN A 5 7.89 13.14 -1.83
C GLN A 5 7.23 11.80 -1.51
N ALA A 6 7.96 10.90 -0.86
CA ALA A 6 7.45 9.63 -0.35
C ALA A 6 7.97 9.41 1.07
N VAL A 7 7.06 9.14 2.01
CA VAL A 7 7.38 9.00 3.44
C VAL A 7 6.79 7.72 4.01
N ALA A 8 7.60 6.98 4.78
CA ALA A 8 7.13 5.83 5.54
C ALA A 8 6.18 6.29 6.65
N VAL A 9 5.13 5.52 6.92
CA VAL A 9 4.18 5.79 8.01
C VAL A 9 4.54 4.92 9.22
N PRO A 10 5.14 5.50 10.28
CA PRO A 10 5.59 4.73 11.43
C PRO A 10 4.45 4.37 12.38
N GLY A 11 4.70 3.36 13.21
CA GLY A 11 3.87 3.02 14.36
C GLY A 11 2.58 2.26 14.05
N ILE A 12 2.32 1.90 12.78
CA ILE A 12 1.16 1.09 12.40
C ILE A 12 1.19 -0.24 13.19
N PRO A 13 0.15 -0.55 13.98
CA PRO A 13 0.13 -1.78 14.77
C PRO A 13 0.05 -3.01 13.85
N ALA A 14 0.33 -4.20 14.41
CA ALA A 14 0.11 -5.43 13.67
C ALA A 14 -1.40 -5.65 13.44
N LEU A 15 -1.82 -5.69 12.17
CA LEU A 15 -3.20 -6.03 11.83
C LEU A 15 -3.50 -7.51 12.10
N THR A 16 -4.74 -7.75 12.50
CA THR A 16 -5.34 -9.04 12.80
C THR A 16 -6.60 -9.24 11.96
N SER A 17 -7.15 -10.46 11.98
CA SER A 17 -8.30 -10.82 11.15
C SER A 17 -9.56 -10.06 11.57
N GLY A 18 -10.20 -9.41 10.59
CA GLY A 18 -11.38 -8.58 10.79
C GLY A 18 -11.08 -7.10 11.03
N ASP A 19 -9.81 -6.69 11.11
CA ASP A 19 -9.47 -5.27 11.28
C ASP A 19 -9.88 -4.42 10.08
N ASP A 20 -10.52 -3.28 10.33
CA ASP A 20 -10.71 -2.23 9.32
C ASP A 20 -9.37 -1.52 9.07
N VAL A 21 -8.74 -1.84 7.94
CA VAL A 21 -7.43 -1.31 7.54
C VAL A 21 -7.44 0.22 7.54
N ALA A 22 -8.47 0.87 6.98
CA ALA A 22 -8.53 2.33 6.92
C ALA A 22 -8.64 2.93 8.32
N ALA A 23 -9.46 2.35 9.19
CA ALA A 23 -9.57 2.79 10.58
C ALA A 23 -8.23 2.65 11.32
N VAL A 24 -7.53 1.53 11.14
CA VAL A 24 -6.24 1.25 11.80
C VAL A 24 -5.15 2.23 11.37
N ILE A 25 -5.03 2.54 10.08
CA ILE A 25 -3.92 3.38 9.60
C ILE A 25 -4.18 4.88 9.79
N SER A 26 -5.45 5.30 9.89
CA SER A 26 -5.82 6.73 9.92
C SER A 26 -5.16 7.54 11.05
N PRO A 27 -5.11 7.09 12.32
CA PRO A 27 -4.42 7.85 13.37
C PRO A 27 -2.95 8.16 13.05
N HIS A 28 -2.28 7.22 12.36
CA HIS A 28 -0.87 7.35 11.98
C HIS A 28 -0.68 8.27 10.78
N LEU A 29 -1.62 8.23 9.82
CA LEU A 29 -1.67 9.18 8.71
C LEU A 29 -1.92 10.61 9.19
N ASN A 30 -2.76 10.79 10.20
CA ASN A 30 -3.03 12.10 10.80
C ASN A 30 -1.81 12.69 11.54
N ALA A 31 -0.96 11.83 12.11
CA ALA A 31 0.27 12.23 12.79
C ALA A 31 1.52 12.23 11.88
N LEU A 32 1.36 11.97 10.59
CA LEU A 32 2.48 11.82 9.66
C LEU A 32 3.24 13.14 9.49
N SER A 33 4.55 13.13 9.73
CA SER A 33 5.40 14.31 9.57
C SER A 33 6.12 14.28 8.23
N TRP A 34 6.06 15.39 7.49
CA TRP A 34 6.70 15.54 6.18
C TRP A 34 8.00 16.34 6.26
N PRO A 35 8.95 16.16 5.31
CA PRO A 35 10.19 16.92 5.26
C PRO A 35 10.01 18.44 5.10
N ASP A 36 8.87 18.87 4.57
CA ASP A 36 8.50 20.28 4.41
C ASP A 36 7.88 20.90 5.69
N GLY A 37 7.78 20.12 6.78
CA GLY A 37 7.17 20.53 8.04
C GLY A 37 5.66 20.36 8.09
N TYR A 38 5.01 19.88 7.01
CA TYR A 38 3.59 19.57 7.04
C TYR A 38 3.30 18.36 7.94
N VAL A 39 2.17 18.41 8.64
CA VAL A 39 1.68 17.30 9.47
C VAL A 39 0.33 16.82 8.94
N GLY A 40 0.22 15.51 8.75
CA GLY A 40 -0.98 14.84 8.28
C GLY A 40 -0.93 14.41 6.81
N MET A 41 -2.01 13.76 6.40
CA MET A 41 -2.27 13.39 5.02
C MET A 41 -3.18 14.43 4.35
N ARG A 42 -2.96 14.68 3.05
CA ARG A 42 -3.83 15.49 2.20
C ARG A 42 -4.74 14.60 1.36
N GLY A 43 -5.88 15.15 0.96
CA GLY A 43 -6.88 14.44 0.14
C GLY A 43 -6.46 14.15 -1.30
N ASP A 44 -5.30 14.64 -1.74
CA ASP A 44 -4.66 14.41 -3.04
C ASP A 44 -3.35 13.60 -2.93
N ASP A 45 -3.08 13.02 -1.75
CA ASP A 45 -1.98 12.08 -1.54
C ASP A 45 -2.34 10.66 -2.03
N VAL A 46 -1.32 9.85 -2.30
CA VAL A 46 -1.46 8.42 -2.60
C VAL A 46 -0.95 7.59 -1.43
N VAL A 47 -1.80 6.71 -0.90
CA VAL A 47 -1.45 5.78 0.18
C VAL A 47 -1.13 4.42 -0.42
N VAL A 48 0.12 3.98 -0.26
CA VAL A 48 0.59 2.67 -0.71
C VAL A 48 0.72 1.74 0.49
N LEU A 49 -0.02 0.63 0.48
CA LEU A 49 -0.07 -0.37 1.54
C LEU A 49 0.58 -1.68 1.06
N ALA A 50 1.45 -2.26 1.86
CA ALA A 50 1.96 -3.60 1.60
C ALA A 50 0.81 -4.63 1.68
N GLY A 51 0.67 -5.48 0.67
CA GLY A 51 -0.42 -6.47 0.58
C GLY A 51 -0.51 -7.42 1.78
N LYS A 52 0.59 -7.61 2.52
CA LYS A 52 0.61 -8.42 3.74
C LYS A 52 -0.31 -7.87 4.84
N ILE A 53 -0.48 -6.55 4.97
CA ILE A 53 -1.37 -6.01 6.01
C ILE A 53 -2.84 -6.20 5.63
N LEU A 54 -3.17 -6.09 4.33
CA LEU A 54 -4.50 -6.41 3.84
C LEU A 54 -4.81 -7.91 4.00
N ALA A 55 -3.88 -8.79 3.65
CA ALA A 55 -4.07 -10.24 3.80
C ALA A 55 -4.29 -10.65 5.27
N LYS A 56 -3.63 -9.99 6.23
CA LYS A 56 -3.88 -10.22 7.66
C LYS A 56 -5.28 -9.76 8.08
N ALA A 57 -5.68 -8.57 7.67
CA ALA A 57 -7.01 -8.02 7.91
C ALA A 57 -8.11 -8.95 7.35
N GLN A 58 -7.91 -9.48 6.14
CA GLN A 58 -8.79 -10.46 5.51
C GLN A 58 -8.72 -11.86 6.13
N GLY A 59 -7.81 -12.12 7.07
CA GLY A 59 -7.66 -13.42 7.71
C GLY A 59 -7.19 -14.53 6.77
N ARG A 60 -6.34 -14.19 5.80
CA ARG A 60 -5.75 -15.11 4.80
C ARG A 60 -4.72 -16.08 5.39
N TRP A 61 -4.92 -16.56 6.61
CA TRP A 61 -3.99 -17.45 7.31
C TRP A 61 -4.17 -18.90 6.86
N HIS A 62 -3.08 -19.66 6.89
CA HIS A 62 -3.10 -21.12 6.78
C HIS A 62 -2.04 -21.71 7.72
N LYS A 63 -2.08 -23.02 8.01
CA LYS A 63 -0.98 -23.63 8.77
C LYS A 63 0.24 -23.78 7.87
N VAL A 64 1.43 -23.71 8.47
CA VAL A 64 2.67 -23.97 7.73
C VAL A 64 2.65 -25.37 7.12
N GLY A 65 3.03 -25.43 5.84
CA GLY A 65 3.10 -26.68 5.08
C GLY A 65 1.79 -27.13 4.44
N GLU A 66 0.65 -26.54 4.81
CA GLU A 66 -0.63 -26.85 4.14
C GLU A 66 -0.71 -26.17 2.76
N GLU A 67 -0.21 -24.94 2.64
CA GLU A 67 -0.22 -24.16 1.39
C GLU A 67 1.05 -23.32 1.23
N PRO A 68 1.39 -22.86 0.01
CA PRO A 68 2.48 -21.91 -0.21
C PRO A 68 2.16 -20.52 0.34
N ASP A 69 3.17 -19.85 0.92
CA ASP A 69 3.05 -18.45 1.33
C ASP A 69 2.84 -17.53 0.11
N GLY A 70 1.90 -16.59 0.22
CA GLY A 70 1.63 -15.58 -0.81
C GLY A 70 2.65 -14.44 -0.86
N PHE A 71 3.61 -14.42 0.07
CA PHE A 71 4.58 -13.33 0.22
C PHE A 71 6.01 -13.86 0.26
N ARG A 72 6.92 -13.12 -0.37
CA ARG A 72 8.35 -13.48 -0.40
C ARG A 72 9.03 -13.41 0.97
N THR A 73 8.57 -12.54 1.85
CA THR A 73 9.13 -12.38 3.20
C THR A 73 8.11 -12.79 4.25
N ARG A 74 8.58 -13.46 5.31
CA ARG A 74 7.74 -13.87 6.44
C ARG A 74 7.79 -12.87 7.61
N VAL A 75 8.18 -11.62 7.33
CA VAL A 75 8.28 -10.58 8.36
C VAL A 75 6.89 -10.33 8.93
N SER A 76 6.79 -10.46 10.26
CA SER A 76 5.54 -10.34 11.01
C SER A 76 4.50 -11.43 10.67
N ILE A 77 4.92 -12.59 10.18
CA ILE A 77 4.09 -13.81 10.07
C ILE A 77 4.57 -14.80 11.15
N PRO A 78 3.69 -15.29 12.05
CA PRO A 78 4.08 -16.26 13.07
C PRO A 78 4.68 -17.54 12.49
N VAL A 79 5.66 -18.13 13.18
CA VAL A 79 6.40 -19.32 12.67
C VAL A 79 5.49 -20.50 12.34
N ALA A 80 4.40 -20.69 13.10
CA ALA A 80 3.44 -21.77 12.91
C ALA A 80 2.39 -21.52 11.81
N LEU A 81 2.32 -20.31 11.27
CA LEU A 81 1.34 -19.91 10.25
C LEU A 81 2.01 -19.48 8.95
N GLY A 82 1.28 -19.62 7.85
CA GLY A 82 1.55 -18.93 6.60
C GLY A 82 0.43 -17.93 6.28
N LEU A 83 0.64 -17.12 5.26
CA LEU A 83 -0.29 -16.08 4.85
C LEU A 83 -0.44 -16.10 3.33
N LYS A 84 -1.66 -16.30 2.84
CA LYS A 84 -1.99 -16.27 1.41
C LYS A 84 -2.02 -14.82 0.93
N ALA A 85 -1.96 -14.65 -0.39
CA ALA A 85 -2.20 -13.36 -1.02
C ALA A 85 -3.59 -12.81 -0.63
N PRO A 86 -3.75 -11.47 -0.59
CA PRO A 86 -5.04 -10.85 -0.37
C PRO A 86 -5.96 -11.14 -1.56
N ASP A 87 -7.26 -11.27 -1.28
CA ASP A 87 -8.30 -11.42 -2.30
C ASP A 87 -8.89 -10.04 -2.64
N ASP A 88 -9.52 -9.91 -3.82
CA ASP A 88 -10.29 -8.74 -4.27
C ASP A 88 -9.59 -7.39 -4.04
N VAL A 89 -8.30 -7.31 -4.39
CA VAL A 89 -7.39 -6.21 -4.06
C VAL A 89 -7.84 -4.82 -4.57
N ASP A 90 -8.47 -4.74 -5.74
CA ASP A 90 -9.02 -3.47 -6.26
C ASP A 90 -10.24 -3.02 -5.45
N GLN A 91 -11.14 -3.96 -5.11
CA GLN A 91 -12.29 -3.67 -4.26
C GLN A 91 -11.84 -3.20 -2.87
N ALA A 92 -10.86 -3.90 -2.28
CA ALA A 92 -10.28 -3.53 -1.00
C ALA A 92 -9.60 -2.16 -1.04
N ALA A 93 -8.90 -1.83 -2.14
CA ALA A 93 -8.33 -0.50 -2.35
C ALA A 93 -9.43 0.57 -2.36
N GLY A 94 -10.56 0.33 -3.04
CA GLY A 94 -11.72 1.23 -3.06
C GLY A 94 -12.37 1.39 -1.68
N GLU A 95 -12.50 0.32 -0.91
CA GLU A 95 -13.00 0.37 0.48
C GLU A 95 -12.09 1.20 1.39
N ILE A 96 -10.78 0.97 1.33
CA ILE A 96 -9.80 1.73 2.09
C ILE A 96 -9.84 3.20 1.68
N ARG A 97 -9.89 3.47 0.38
CA ARG A 97 -9.99 4.82 -0.18
C ARG A 97 -11.19 5.57 0.37
N ARG A 98 -12.39 4.97 0.34
CA ARG A 98 -13.61 5.58 0.89
C ARG A 98 -13.46 5.85 2.40
N GLY A 99 -12.86 4.91 3.13
CA GLY A 99 -12.55 5.07 4.55
C GLY A 99 -11.60 6.23 4.85
N LEU A 100 -10.57 6.44 4.02
CA LEU A 100 -9.64 7.55 4.13
C LEU A 100 -10.28 8.88 3.72
N ALA A 101 -11.01 8.92 2.60
CA ALA A 101 -11.73 10.11 2.14
C ALA A 101 -12.71 10.63 3.20
N ALA A 102 -13.41 9.73 3.89
CA ALA A 102 -14.31 10.08 4.99
C ALA A 102 -13.61 10.73 6.20
N ARG A 103 -12.32 10.49 6.39
CA ARG A 103 -11.54 10.95 7.56
C ARG A 103 -10.65 12.16 7.25
N PHE A 104 -10.12 12.25 6.05
CA PHE A 104 -9.17 13.30 5.63
C PHE A 104 -9.75 14.30 4.62
N GLY A 105 -10.93 14.02 4.06
CA GLY A 105 -11.48 14.78 2.95
C GLY A 105 -10.72 14.52 1.63
N GLY A 106 -11.21 15.12 0.55
CA GLY A 106 -10.70 14.87 -0.80
C GLY A 106 -10.99 13.43 -1.27
N ARG A 107 -10.13 12.91 -2.15
CA ARG A 107 -10.26 11.58 -2.75
C ARG A 107 -8.86 10.99 -3.02
N PRO A 108 -8.16 10.54 -1.99
CA PRO A 108 -6.79 10.07 -2.14
C PRO A 108 -6.71 8.84 -3.05
N GLY A 109 -5.55 8.63 -3.65
CA GLY A 109 -5.23 7.38 -4.33
C GLY A 109 -4.88 6.30 -3.31
N VAL A 110 -5.22 5.05 -3.61
CA VAL A 110 -4.82 3.88 -2.80
C VAL A 110 -4.19 2.84 -3.71
N ILE A 111 -3.03 2.32 -3.30
CA ILE A 111 -2.36 1.20 -3.97
C ILE A 111 -2.07 0.10 -2.95
N ILE A 112 -2.42 -1.13 -3.30
CA ILE A 112 -1.97 -2.32 -2.58
C ILE A 112 -0.76 -2.87 -3.33
N SER A 113 0.42 -2.88 -2.69
CA SER A 113 1.66 -3.34 -3.33
C SER A 113 2.05 -4.76 -2.93
N GLY A 114 2.82 -5.42 -3.79
CA GLY A 114 3.43 -6.71 -3.51
C GLY A 114 4.77 -6.84 -4.22
N SER A 115 5.67 -7.62 -3.64
CA SER A 115 7.00 -7.81 -4.24
C SER A 115 6.92 -8.67 -5.50
N GLY A 116 7.21 -8.07 -6.66
CA GLY A 116 7.36 -8.73 -7.95
C GLY A 116 8.81 -9.13 -8.25
N ARG A 117 9.01 -10.27 -8.92
CA ARG A 117 10.30 -10.60 -9.53
C ARG A 117 10.35 -10.02 -10.92
N THR A 118 11.43 -9.30 -11.23
CA THR A 118 11.72 -8.80 -12.58
C THR A 118 12.12 -9.91 -13.58
N GLY A 119 12.27 -11.16 -13.10
CA GLY A 119 12.52 -12.34 -13.94
C GLY A 119 13.92 -12.45 -14.56
N GLN A 120 14.74 -11.40 -14.50
CA GLN A 120 16.07 -11.36 -15.11
C GLN A 120 17.19 -11.64 -14.09
N PRO A 121 18.11 -12.59 -14.36
CA PRO A 121 19.29 -12.80 -13.53
C PRO A 121 20.07 -11.50 -13.32
N GLY A 122 20.44 -11.19 -12.07
CA GLY A 122 21.15 -9.97 -11.72
C GLY A 122 20.29 -8.71 -11.56
N ARG A 123 18.97 -8.78 -11.83
CA ARG A 123 18.02 -7.72 -11.47
C ARG A 123 17.31 -8.04 -10.15
N GLY A 124 17.03 -6.98 -9.38
CA GLY A 124 16.44 -7.08 -8.06
C GLY A 124 14.93 -7.39 -8.05
N VAL A 125 14.39 -7.37 -6.83
CA VAL A 125 12.95 -7.40 -6.56
C VAL A 125 12.46 -5.96 -6.45
N ALA A 126 11.35 -5.65 -7.11
CA ALA A 126 10.65 -4.38 -6.98
C ALA A 126 9.21 -4.64 -6.57
N ASP A 127 8.62 -3.73 -5.82
CA ASP A 127 7.19 -3.81 -5.55
C ASP A 127 6.40 -3.37 -6.79
N VAL A 128 5.31 -4.07 -7.05
CA VAL A 128 4.33 -3.82 -8.12
C VAL A 128 2.95 -3.61 -7.50
N ALA A 129 2.06 -2.94 -8.21
CA ALA A 129 0.67 -2.79 -7.79
C ALA A 129 -0.06 -4.13 -7.95
N LEU A 130 -0.64 -4.62 -6.87
CA LEU A 130 -1.56 -5.76 -6.87
C LEU A 130 -2.98 -5.29 -7.17
N GLY A 131 -3.37 -4.16 -6.59
CA GLY A 131 -4.64 -3.48 -6.83
C GLY A 131 -4.54 -1.99 -6.51
N SER A 132 -5.48 -1.21 -7.03
CA SER A 132 -5.50 0.24 -6.84
C SER A 132 -6.90 0.83 -6.94
N ALA A 133 -7.10 2.01 -6.35
CA ALA A 133 -8.32 2.80 -6.49
C ALA A 133 -7.99 4.29 -6.53
N GLY A 134 -8.75 5.06 -7.33
CA GLY A 134 -8.62 6.52 -7.38
C GLY A 134 -7.42 7.06 -8.13
N LEU A 135 -6.83 6.24 -9.00
CA LEU A 135 -5.71 6.61 -9.86
C LEU A 135 -6.17 6.54 -11.32
N ASP A 136 -5.71 7.48 -12.16
CA ASP A 136 -6.00 7.49 -13.60
C ASP A 136 -5.21 6.37 -14.25
N VAL A 137 -5.88 5.23 -14.38
CA VAL A 137 -5.18 3.97 -14.42
C VAL A 137 -4.71 3.58 -15.80
N LYS A 138 -5.27 4.07 -16.90
CA LYS A 138 -4.96 3.46 -18.20
C LYS A 138 -5.04 4.48 -19.33
N THR A 139 -3.92 4.69 -20.00
CA THR A 139 -3.98 5.11 -21.41
C THR A 139 -4.83 4.09 -22.19
N PRO A 140 -5.35 4.42 -23.38
CA PRO A 140 -6.05 3.43 -24.22
C PRO A 140 -5.23 2.15 -24.50
N THR A 141 -3.90 2.24 -24.38
CA THR A 141 -2.93 1.15 -24.53
C THR A 141 -2.66 0.38 -23.22
N GLY A 142 -3.29 0.77 -22.11
CA GLY A 142 -3.21 0.10 -20.81
C GLY A 142 -2.00 0.50 -19.95
N GLU A 143 -1.27 1.55 -20.33
CA GLU A 143 -0.12 2.01 -19.57
C GLU A 143 -0.57 2.75 -18.32
N SER A 144 0.11 2.49 -17.20
CA SER A 144 -0.21 3.03 -15.89
C SER A 144 1.06 3.35 -15.11
N VAL A 145 1.01 4.40 -14.29
CA VAL A 145 2.13 4.76 -13.40
C VAL A 145 2.10 3.98 -12.08
N ILE A 146 1.05 3.20 -11.79
CA ILE A 146 0.84 2.55 -10.49
C ILE A 146 2.00 1.63 -10.08
N ASP A 147 2.62 0.91 -11.03
CA ASP A 147 3.79 0.09 -10.74
C ASP A 147 5.03 0.91 -10.42
N ALA A 148 5.19 2.09 -11.04
CA ALA A 148 6.28 3.00 -10.71
C ALA A 148 6.10 3.59 -9.31
N ILE A 149 4.87 3.93 -8.92
CA ILE A 149 4.54 4.40 -7.57
C ILE A 149 4.75 3.28 -6.54
N ALA A 150 4.29 2.05 -6.85
CA ALA A 150 4.50 0.89 -5.99
C ALA A 150 6.00 0.59 -5.81
N ALA A 151 6.80 0.67 -6.87
CA ALA A 151 8.24 0.48 -6.81
C ALA A 151 8.93 1.55 -5.94
N LEU A 152 8.54 2.83 -6.09
CA LEU A 152 9.02 3.93 -5.24
C LEU A 152 8.69 3.67 -3.77
N ALA A 153 7.44 3.30 -3.46
CA ALA A 153 7.04 2.96 -2.11
C ALA A 153 7.80 1.74 -1.57
N GLY A 154 8.04 0.72 -2.39
CA GLY A 154 8.86 -0.43 -2.04
C GLY A 154 10.28 -0.05 -1.61
N VAL A 155 10.92 0.92 -2.28
CA VAL A 155 12.24 1.45 -1.87
C VAL A 155 12.19 2.09 -0.49
N VAL A 156 11.13 2.86 -0.21
CA VAL A 156 10.93 3.47 1.12
C VAL A 156 10.68 2.39 2.18
N MET A 157 9.82 1.40 1.91
CA MET A 157 9.55 0.29 2.83
C MET A 157 10.80 -0.57 3.10
N MET A 158 11.71 -0.73 2.13
CA MET A 158 12.99 -1.42 2.36
C MET A 158 13.91 -0.65 3.32
N SER A 159 13.81 0.68 3.34
CA SER A 159 14.58 1.54 4.24
C SER A 159 13.95 1.68 5.63
N SER A 160 12.69 1.26 5.78
CA SER A 160 11.91 1.27 7.03
C SER A 160 11.06 0.00 7.12
N PRO A 161 11.67 -1.18 7.35
CA PRO A 161 11.00 -2.48 7.19
C PRO A 161 9.83 -2.72 8.16
N GLU A 162 9.78 -1.97 9.26
CA GLU A 162 8.66 -1.92 10.21
C GLU A 162 7.46 -1.09 9.75
N CYS A 163 7.59 -0.32 8.66
CA CYS A 163 6.55 0.55 8.12
C CYS A 163 5.88 -0.09 6.88
N PRO A 164 4.70 -0.71 7.02
CA PRO A 164 4.01 -1.37 5.91
C PRO A 164 3.21 -0.40 5.02
N VAL A 165 3.24 0.90 5.32
CA VAL A 165 2.49 1.94 4.59
C VAL A 165 3.43 3.08 4.25
N VAL A 166 3.30 3.60 3.03
CA VAL A 166 4.01 4.77 2.52
C VAL A 166 2.99 5.74 1.95
N VAL A 167 3.18 7.04 2.19
CA VAL A 167 2.39 8.09 1.53
C VAL A 167 3.24 8.80 0.50
N VAL A 168 2.71 8.96 -0.70
CA VAL A 168 3.34 9.65 -1.84
C VAL A 168 2.56 10.92 -2.15
N ARG A 169 3.27 12.04 -2.30
CA ARG A 169 2.72 13.38 -2.54
C ARG A 169 3.39 14.05 -3.72
N GLY A 170 2.61 14.85 -4.46
CA GLY A 170 3.10 15.68 -5.56
C GLY A 170 2.78 15.11 -6.95
N ILE A 171 1.77 14.25 -7.06
CA ILE A 171 1.29 13.65 -8.31
C ILE A 171 -0.25 13.79 -8.48
N PRO A 172 -0.82 15.00 -8.37
CA PRO A 172 -2.27 15.19 -8.45
C PRO A 172 -2.85 14.82 -9.83
N ASP A 173 -2.05 14.92 -10.89
CA ASP A 173 -2.50 14.69 -12.27
C ASP A 173 -2.91 13.25 -12.57
N VAL A 174 -2.50 12.30 -11.72
CA VAL A 174 -2.86 10.88 -11.86
C VAL A 174 -4.00 10.48 -10.92
N MET A 175 -4.69 11.43 -10.29
CA MET A 175 -5.84 11.17 -9.42
C MET A 175 -7.15 11.23 -10.19
N THR A 176 -8.07 10.29 -9.92
CA THR A 176 -9.42 10.28 -10.50
C THR A 176 -10.48 10.57 -9.47
N TRP A 177 -11.65 11.02 -9.92
CA TRP A 177 -12.82 11.12 -9.04
C TRP A 177 -13.48 9.76 -8.80
N GLU A 178 -13.48 8.89 -9.79
CA GLU A 178 -14.06 7.54 -9.73
C GLU A 178 -13.13 6.56 -9.00
N ASP A 179 -13.69 5.47 -8.46
CA ASP A 179 -12.91 4.39 -7.82
C ASP A 179 -12.15 3.56 -8.84
#